data_AF-A0A973HPA4-F1
#
_entry.id   AF-A0A973HPA4-F1
#
_cell.length_a   1.000
_cell.length_b   1.000
_cell.length_c   1.000
_cell.angle_alpha   90.00
_cell.angle_beta   90.00
_cell.angle_gamma   90.00
#
_symmetry.space_group_name_H-M   'P 1'
#
loop_
_entity.id
_entity.type
_entity.pdbx_description
1 polymer ?
#
loop_
_entity_poly.entity_id
_entity_poly.type
_entity_poly.pdbx_seq_one_letter_code
_entity_poly.pdbx_strand_id
1 'polypeptide(L)'
;GFDADFIRELEIFESSKGRSCSIHFYNPFAERYMLDANFQPGKEMKSITCDLEILALFLCAKDDLLLCHKRPSLAHLHYLKAAGFCLAEFIEIEKPAELKSLMKRRFSMFKPWAWSNDSAQIFSTLFSRLSSNSKQSEASVWNDELKAAASKLWSLEFAKSLDSKDNDLIDPSDLGIAANSLDEILTYIESHESNSFFIKAEYGASGQNMIRIKNNTIEPDQAGWINNMLKNQSLIVEAELERVLDFSVQCEMTDNLKLIAYTRLKTDQRGQYMGSICGRFAHGLDEQTVQFIYKGQRKAWLMDYYESQVLPLLEMKLLKIKYRGPLGIDAFIYRQDGRLKLKAVVEINLRYTMGRVAVELGKQMNSKRIGILEILNKKQFNGDSMLVATEKIARQFPLEIHEGTEKINRGTVLLNDPSQAENFICTFSIGTDFSVDSLPVRDFFNQ
;
A
#
# COMPACT_ATOMS: atom_id res chain seq x y z
N GLY A 1 -8.59 -17.97 42.24
CA GLY A 1 -8.93 -18.03 40.81
C GLY A 1 -7.89 -17.25 40.05
N PHE A 2 -7.60 -17.60 38.80
CA PHE A 2 -6.75 -16.77 37.95
C PHE A 2 -7.38 -15.39 37.75
N ASP A 3 -6.54 -14.38 37.56
CA ASP A 3 -6.97 -13.01 37.33
C ASP A 3 -7.80 -12.89 36.04
N ALA A 4 -8.82 -12.04 36.05
CA ALA A 4 -9.75 -11.88 34.93
C ALA A 4 -9.05 -11.30 33.68
N ASP A 5 -8.00 -10.49 33.86
CA ASP A 5 -7.15 -10.03 32.76
C ASP A 5 -6.31 -11.16 32.18
N PHE A 6 -5.75 -12.02 33.04
CA PHE A 6 -4.99 -13.20 32.61
C PHE A 6 -5.83 -14.23 31.85
N ILE A 7 -7.09 -14.44 32.25
CA ILE A 7 -8.03 -15.32 31.53
C ILE A 7 -8.38 -14.74 30.15
N ARG A 8 -8.59 -13.42 30.06
CA ARG A 8 -8.86 -12.73 28.80
C ARG A 8 -7.66 -12.77 27.84
N GLU A 9 -6.43 -12.67 28.36
CA GLU A 9 -5.21 -12.84 27.57
C GLU A 9 -5.07 -14.27 27.03
N LEU A 10 -5.38 -15.29 27.83
CA LEU A 10 -5.31 -16.70 27.41
C LEU A 10 -6.28 -17.05 26.28
N GLU A 11 -7.48 -16.44 26.26
CA GLU A 11 -8.42 -16.62 25.16
C GLU A 11 -7.90 -16.03 23.84
N ILE A 12 -7.05 -15.00 23.89
CA ILE A 12 -6.53 -14.33 22.69
C ILE A 12 -5.37 -15.11 22.04
N PHE A 13 -4.51 -15.76 22.83
CA PHE A 13 -3.27 -16.37 22.36
C PHE A 13 -3.33 -17.91 22.36
N GLU A 14 -4.01 -18.51 21.39
CA GLU A 14 -3.90 -19.94 21.13
C GLU A 14 -2.66 -20.26 20.27
N SER A 15 -1.54 -20.64 20.90
CA SER A 15 -0.35 -21.07 20.15
C SER A 15 -0.60 -22.36 19.34
N SER A 16 -0.27 -22.36 18.04
CA SER A 16 -0.24 -23.60 17.25
C SER A 16 1.10 -24.32 17.38
N LYS A 17 1.08 -25.64 17.58
CA LYS A 17 2.29 -26.46 17.59
C LYS A 17 2.83 -26.62 16.16
N GLY A 18 3.97 -26.00 15.85
CA GLY A 18 4.85 -26.45 14.75
C GLY A 18 5.15 -25.48 13.60
N ARG A 19 4.51 -24.31 13.50
CA ARG A 19 4.89 -23.28 12.51
C ARG A 19 5.97 -22.34 13.09
N SER A 20 7.02 -22.07 12.32
CA SER A 20 8.02 -21.05 12.66
C SER A 20 7.49 -19.64 12.38
N CYS A 21 7.41 -18.84 13.42
CA CYS A 21 6.86 -17.49 13.43
C CYS A 21 7.65 -16.48 12.57
N SER A 22 6.95 -15.59 11.85
CA SER A 22 7.54 -14.41 11.21
C SER A 22 7.35 -13.14 12.05
N ILE A 23 8.27 -12.17 11.94
CA ILE A 23 8.15 -10.86 12.61
C ILE A 23 7.80 -9.79 11.56
N HIS A 24 6.74 -9.05 11.82
CA HIS A 24 6.30 -7.91 11.02
C HIS A 24 6.64 -6.60 11.70
N PHE A 25 6.87 -5.55 10.90
CA PHE A 25 7.17 -4.21 11.38
C PHE A 25 6.60 -3.19 10.42
N TYR A 26 5.77 -2.26 10.90
CA TYR A 26 5.17 -1.25 10.06
C TYR A 26 6.04 0.01 9.98
N ASN A 27 6.64 0.25 8.82
CA ASN A 27 7.41 1.45 8.52
C ASN A 27 6.90 2.16 7.25
N PRO A 28 5.87 3.02 7.36
CA PRO A 28 5.16 3.60 6.20
C PRO A 28 5.94 4.69 5.48
N PHE A 29 7.05 5.17 6.05
CA PHE A 29 7.91 6.21 5.49
C PHE A 29 9.26 5.66 5.03
N ALA A 30 9.29 4.38 4.64
CA ALA A 30 10.51 3.69 4.24
C ALA A 30 11.31 4.47 3.19
N GLU A 31 10.66 5.08 2.20
CA GLU A 31 11.31 5.86 1.13
C GLU A 31 12.12 7.04 1.69
N ARG A 32 11.71 7.64 2.82
CA ARG A 32 12.48 8.69 3.51
C ARG A 32 13.73 8.10 4.16
N TYR A 33 13.60 6.94 4.80
CA TYR A 33 14.74 6.22 5.35
C TYR A 33 15.67 5.68 4.28
N MET A 34 15.19 5.32 3.09
CA MET A 34 16.03 4.92 1.96
C MET A 34 16.92 6.08 1.50
N LEU A 35 16.38 7.30 1.45
CA LEU A 35 17.10 8.51 1.07
C LEU A 35 18.15 8.91 2.12
N ASP A 36 17.75 8.97 3.39
CA ASP A 36 18.59 9.42 4.49
C ASP A 36 18.50 8.42 5.65
N ALA A 37 19.61 7.71 5.91
CA ALA A 37 19.70 6.76 7.01
C ALA A 37 19.56 7.43 8.39
N ASN A 38 19.83 8.73 8.50
CA ASN A 38 19.69 9.52 9.73
C ASN A 38 18.33 10.22 9.83
N PHE A 39 17.42 9.97 8.89
CA PHE A 39 16.11 10.59 8.87
C PHE A 39 15.38 10.46 10.21
N GLN A 40 14.90 11.58 10.74
CA GLN A 40 14.11 11.61 11.96
C GLN A 40 12.68 12.04 11.64
N PRO A 41 11.68 11.17 11.87
CA PRO A 41 10.30 11.50 11.58
C PRO A 41 9.81 12.61 12.52
N GLY A 42 9.17 13.62 11.93
CA GLY A 42 8.49 14.67 12.69
C GLY A 42 7.28 14.14 13.47
N LYS A 43 6.68 14.99 14.31
CA LYS A 43 5.53 14.63 15.16
C LYS A 43 4.36 14.03 14.38
N GLU A 44 4.00 14.64 13.24
CA GLU A 44 2.89 14.18 12.40
C GLU A 44 3.14 12.78 11.82
N MET A 45 4.37 12.52 11.35
CA MET A 45 4.74 11.21 10.81
C MET A 45 4.74 10.14 11.89
N LYS A 46 5.25 10.45 13.09
CA LYS A 46 5.18 9.52 14.24
C LYS A 46 3.74 9.17 14.58
N SER A 47 2.85 10.17 14.62
CA SER A 47 1.43 9.93 14.88
C SER A 47 0.78 9.06 13.79
N ILE A 48 1.06 9.29 12.50
CA ILE A 48 0.59 8.42 11.41
C ILE A 48 1.08 6.98 11.60
N THR A 49 2.36 6.80 11.94
CA THR A 49 2.92 5.45 12.19
C THR A 49 2.20 4.76 13.34
N CYS A 50 2.07 5.41 14.50
CA CYS A 50 1.41 4.82 15.67
C CYS A 50 -0.07 4.53 15.43
N ASP A 51 -0.80 5.42 14.75
CA ASP A 51 -2.22 5.22 14.47
C ASP A 51 -2.46 4.04 13.52
N LEU A 52 -1.53 3.78 12.59
CA LEU A 52 -1.72 2.84 11.48
C LEU A 52 -0.86 1.56 11.56
N GLU A 53 0.05 1.42 12.53
CA GLU A 53 0.93 0.24 12.60
C GLU A 53 0.20 -1.09 12.79
N ILE A 54 -0.95 -1.05 13.44
CA ILE A 54 -1.83 -2.21 13.56
C ILE A 54 -2.32 -2.71 12.20
N LEU A 55 -2.25 -1.94 11.12
CA LEU A 55 -2.62 -2.44 9.79
C LEU A 55 -1.73 -3.59 9.30
N ALA A 56 -0.49 -3.68 9.80
CA ALA A 56 0.38 -4.83 9.53
C ALA A 56 -0.15 -6.13 10.17
N LEU A 57 -1.03 -6.05 11.18
CA LEU A 57 -1.70 -7.22 11.78
C LEU A 57 -2.42 -8.05 10.72
N PHE A 58 -3.05 -7.41 9.75
CA PHE A 58 -3.84 -8.11 8.73
C PHE A 58 -2.96 -8.83 7.69
N LEU A 59 -1.65 -8.61 7.71
CA LEU A 59 -0.66 -9.35 6.93
C LEU A 59 -0.09 -10.56 7.70
N CYS A 60 -0.33 -10.63 9.01
CA CYS A 60 0.17 -11.67 9.89
C CYS A 60 -0.60 -12.98 9.71
N ALA A 61 0.13 -14.09 9.75
CA ALA A 61 -0.49 -15.38 10.02
C ALA A 61 -0.72 -15.57 11.54
N LYS A 62 -1.46 -16.61 11.91
CA LYS A 62 -1.55 -17.07 13.30
C LYS A 62 -0.12 -17.31 13.84
N ASP A 63 0.11 -16.85 15.07
CA ASP A 63 1.39 -16.90 15.80
C ASP A 63 2.54 -16.04 15.25
N ASP A 64 2.30 -15.19 14.23
CA ASP A 64 3.28 -14.16 13.85
C ASP A 64 3.39 -13.07 14.93
N LEU A 65 4.52 -12.34 14.92
CA LEU A 65 4.70 -11.15 15.77
C LEU A 65 4.49 -9.88 14.95
N LEU A 66 3.97 -8.86 15.61
CA LEU A 66 3.99 -7.49 15.13
C LEU A 66 4.78 -6.61 16.12
N LEU A 67 5.87 -6.01 15.63
CA LEU A 67 6.57 -4.95 16.34
C LEU A 67 5.77 -3.65 16.20
N CYS A 68 5.45 -3.03 17.33
CA CYS A 68 4.65 -1.81 17.40
C CYS A 68 5.23 -0.82 18.43
N HIS A 69 4.86 0.45 18.33
CA HIS A 69 5.16 1.45 19.35
C HIS A 69 4.21 1.30 20.53
N LYS A 70 2.94 0.98 20.26
CA LYS A 70 1.92 0.83 21.31
C LYS A 70 0.98 -0.32 21.03
N ARG A 71 0.78 -1.19 22.03
CA ARG A 71 -0.15 -2.31 21.92
C ARG A 71 -1.61 -1.81 21.90
N PRO A 72 -2.47 -2.31 20.99
CA PRO A 72 -3.90 -2.03 21.02
C PRO A 72 -4.53 -2.46 22.34
N SER A 73 -5.62 -1.81 22.75
CA SER A 73 -6.34 -2.20 23.97
C SER A 73 -6.94 -3.60 23.83
N LEU A 74 -7.07 -4.31 24.96
CA LEU A 74 -7.74 -5.62 24.99
C LEU A 74 -9.16 -5.54 24.42
N ALA A 75 -9.89 -4.45 24.70
CA ALA A 75 -11.22 -4.23 24.15
C ALA A 75 -11.22 -4.22 22.61
N HIS A 76 -10.26 -3.50 21.99
CA HIS A 76 -10.14 -3.47 20.54
C HIS A 76 -9.71 -4.83 19.96
N LEU A 77 -8.80 -5.54 20.62
CA LEU A 77 -8.38 -6.88 20.20
C LEU A 77 -9.55 -7.88 20.25
N HIS A 78 -10.37 -7.85 21.31
CA HIS A 78 -11.59 -8.66 21.38
C HIS A 78 -12.58 -8.30 20.26
N TYR A 79 -12.74 -7.00 19.95
CA TYR A 79 -13.57 -6.54 18.84
C TYR A 79 -13.09 -7.09 17.49
N LEU A 80 -11.79 -7.01 17.18
CA LEU A 80 -11.22 -7.56 15.95
C LEU A 80 -11.36 -9.08 15.88
N LYS A 81 -11.13 -9.78 17.00
CA LYS A 81 -11.32 -11.23 17.09
C LYS A 81 -12.78 -11.62 16.86
N ALA A 82 -13.73 -10.88 17.42
CA ALA A 82 -15.16 -11.09 17.20
C ALA A 82 -15.60 -10.83 15.75
N ALA A 83 -14.90 -9.95 15.03
CA ALA A 83 -15.06 -9.77 13.58
C ALA A 83 -14.40 -10.90 12.74
N GLY A 84 -13.76 -11.87 13.41
CA GLY A 84 -13.14 -13.06 12.81
C GLY A 84 -11.73 -12.83 12.26
N PHE A 85 -11.04 -11.77 12.69
CA PHE A 85 -9.64 -11.58 12.35
C PHE A 85 -8.71 -12.37 13.28
N CYS A 86 -7.66 -12.95 12.69
CA CYS A 86 -6.57 -13.53 13.45
C CYS A 86 -5.75 -12.43 14.13
N LEU A 87 -5.34 -12.68 15.36
CA LEU A 87 -4.47 -11.77 16.11
C LEU A 87 -3.01 -12.27 16.06
N ALA A 88 -2.09 -11.33 16.12
CA ALA A 88 -0.65 -11.55 16.25
C ALA A 88 -0.20 -11.26 17.69
N GLU A 89 0.97 -11.75 18.04
CA GLU A 89 1.64 -11.33 19.27
C GLU A 89 2.25 -9.93 19.07
N PHE A 90 1.95 -9.01 19.97
CA PHE A 90 2.44 -7.63 19.89
C PHE A 90 3.66 -7.43 20.79
N ILE A 91 4.74 -6.89 20.21
CA ILE A 91 5.96 -6.54 20.92
C ILE A 91 6.18 -5.04 20.83
N GLU A 92 6.22 -4.39 22.00
CA GLU A 92 6.43 -2.94 22.05
C GLU A 92 7.91 -2.60 21.93
N ILE A 93 8.28 -1.92 20.85
CA ILE A 93 9.66 -1.56 20.51
C ILE A 93 10.27 -0.64 21.57
N GLU A 94 9.45 0.21 22.18
CA GLU A 94 9.88 1.15 23.23
C GLU A 94 10.17 0.46 24.57
N LYS A 95 9.89 -0.85 24.71
CA LYS A 95 10.17 -1.65 25.90
C LYS A 95 11.39 -2.57 25.67
N PRO A 96 12.60 -2.19 26.12
CA PRO A 96 13.82 -2.95 25.84
C PRO A 96 13.79 -4.40 26.34
N ALA A 97 13.03 -4.69 27.40
CA ALA A 97 12.87 -6.04 27.92
C ALA A 97 12.14 -6.96 26.94
N GLU A 98 11.11 -6.46 26.25
CA GLU A 98 10.36 -7.23 25.26
C GLU A 98 11.22 -7.52 24.02
N LEU A 99 11.91 -6.50 23.48
CA LEU A 99 12.85 -6.71 22.38
C LEU A 99 13.96 -7.71 22.73
N LYS A 100 14.54 -7.62 23.95
CA LYS A 100 15.54 -8.59 24.41
C LYS A 100 14.98 -10.01 24.52
N SER A 101 13.68 -10.18 24.78
CA SER A 101 13.04 -11.49 24.84
C SER A 101 13.06 -12.21 23.48
N LEU A 102 13.05 -11.47 22.37
CA LEU A 102 13.12 -12.02 21.01
C LEU A 102 14.41 -12.78 20.73
N MET A 103 15.50 -12.43 21.43
CA MET A 103 16.77 -13.16 21.34
C MET A 103 16.66 -14.62 21.84
N LYS A 104 15.60 -14.98 22.56
CA LYS A 104 15.39 -16.36 23.03
C LYS A 104 14.59 -17.21 22.03
N ARG A 105 14.10 -16.62 20.95
CA ARG A 105 13.19 -17.26 19.98
C ARG A 105 13.90 -17.54 18.66
N ARG A 106 13.26 -18.36 17.83
CA ARG A 106 13.66 -18.63 16.44
C ARG A 106 12.57 -18.12 15.51
N PHE A 107 12.97 -17.54 14.40
CA PHE A 107 12.06 -16.93 13.43
C PHE A 107 12.24 -17.53 12.04
N SER A 108 11.14 -17.66 11.30
CA SER A 108 11.20 -18.07 9.89
C SER A 108 11.71 -16.94 9.01
N MET A 109 11.15 -15.74 9.18
CA MET A 109 11.39 -14.61 8.29
C MET A 109 11.09 -13.28 8.98
N PHE A 110 11.74 -12.21 8.51
CA PHE A 110 11.38 -10.84 8.80
C PHE A 110 10.58 -10.25 7.64
N LYS A 111 9.49 -9.56 7.99
CA LYS A 111 8.49 -9.03 7.07
C LYS A 111 8.18 -7.57 7.42
N PRO A 112 9.12 -6.63 7.29
CA PRO A 112 8.78 -5.22 7.42
C PRO A 112 7.78 -4.80 6.33
N TRP A 113 7.11 -3.67 6.54
CA TRP A 113 6.30 -3.02 5.53
C TRP A 113 7.13 -2.80 4.28
N ALA A 114 8.34 -2.26 4.45
CA ALA A 114 9.38 -2.22 3.43
C ALA A 114 10.77 -2.44 4.03
N TRP A 115 11.67 -3.04 3.25
CA TRP A 115 13.09 -3.00 3.59
C TRP A 115 13.66 -1.61 3.31
N SER A 116 14.32 -1.04 4.31
CA SER A 116 14.97 0.28 4.31
C SER A 116 15.94 0.35 5.49
N ASN A 117 16.64 1.47 5.65
CA ASN A 117 17.65 1.62 6.71
C ASN A 117 17.10 1.37 8.13
N ASP A 118 15.89 1.85 8.44
CA ASP A 118 15.23 1.67 9.74
C ASP A 118 14.82 0.21 10.02
N SER A 119 14.26 -0.49 9.03
CA SER A 119 13.87 -1.90 9.20
C SER A 119 15.08 -2.84 9.16
N ALA A 120 16.14 -2.52 8.42
CA ALA A 120 17.40 -3.23 8.55
C ALA A 120 17.98 -3.08 9.97
N GLN A 121 17.95 -1.84 10.50
CA GLN A 121 18.44 -1.54 11.85
C GLN A 121 17.62 -2.24 12.94
N ILE A 122 16.28 -2.24 12.86
CA ILE A 122 15.41 -2.88 13.86
C ILE A 122 15.67 -4.39 13.96
N PHE A 123 16.02 -5.04 12.84
CA PHE A 123 16.26 -6.48 12.77
C PHE A 123 17.74 -6.90 12.89
N SER A 124 18.68 -5.94 12.88
CA SER A 124 20.13 -6.18 12.87
C SER A 124 20.59 -7.26 13.86
N THR A 125 20.17 -7.15 15.13
CA THR A 125 20.56 -8.10 16.19
C THR A 125 19.83 -9.44 16.11
N LEU A 126 18.74 -9.51 15.35
CA LEU A 126 17.85 -10.67 15.25
C LEU A 126 18.19 -11.59 14.07
N PHE A 127 18.99 -11.18 13.08
CA PHE A 127 19.35 -12.05 11.95
C PHE A 127 19.96 -13.39 12.39
N SER A 128 20.73 -13.40 13.48
CA SER A 128 21.28 -14.63 14.09
C SER A 128 20.21 -15.63 14.58
N ARG A 129 18.96 -15.18 14.73
CA ARG A 129 17.80 -15.94 15.20
C ARG A 129 16.91 -16.45 14.08
N LEU A 130 17.20 -16.10 12.82
CA LEU A 130 16.52 -16.71 11.68
C LEU A 130 16.81 -18.22 11.63
N SER A 131 15.85 -18.96 11.09
CA SER A 131 15.99 -20.39 10.83
C SER A 131 17.09 -20.63 9.79
N SER A 132 17.76 -21.78 9.85
CA SER A 132 18.82 -22.15 8.90
C SER A 132 18.35 -22.21 7.45
N ASN A 133 17.05 -22.35 7.23
CA ASN A 133 16.43 -22.41 5.90
C ASN A 133 16.04 -21.02 5.36
N SER A 134 16.19 -19.96 6.17
CA SER A 134 15.93 -18.60 5.71
C SER A 134 16.99 -18.16 4.71
N LYS A 135 16.54 -17.56 3.61
CA LYS A 135 17.41 -16.93 2.61
C LYS A 135 17.73 -15.47 2.95
N GLN A 136 17.21 -14.96 4.07
CA GLN A 136 17.45 -13.59 4.52
C GLN A 136 18.72 -13.51 5.37
N SER A 137 19.52 -12.51 5.06
CA SER A 137 20.65 -12.01 5.82
C SER A 137 20.67 -10.48 5.74
N GLU A 138 21.37 -9.83 6.68
CA GLU A 138 21.50 -8.37 6.73
C GLU A 138 21.91 -7.76 5.37
N ALA A 139 22.93 -8.31 4.73
CA ALA A 139 23.41 -7.85 3.42
C ALA A 139 22.44 -8.14 2.25
N SER A 140 21.57 -9.14 2.39
CA SER A 140 20.64 -9.53 1.32
C SER A 140 19.35 -8.73 1.31
N VAL A 141 18.93 -8.20 2.47
CA VAL A 141 17.60 -7.59 2.62
C VAL A 141 17.59 -6.11 2.31
N TRP A 142 18.74 -5.44 2.42
CA TRP A 142 18.86 -4.01 2.13
C TRP A 142 20.27 -3.67 1.64
N ASN A 143 20.36 -3.12 0.43
CA ASN A 143 21.61 -2.74 -0.24
C ASN A 143 21.31 -1.69 -1.34
N ASP A 144 22.37 -1.16 -1.97
CA ASP A 144 22.25 -0.10 -2.98
C ASP A 144 21.45 -0.53 -4.23
N GLU A 145 21.50 -1.80 -4.63
CA GLU A 145 20.74 -2.31 -5.78
C GLU A 145 19.23 -2.32 -5.47
N LEU A 146 18.86 -2.72 -4.25
CA LEU A 146 17.48 -2.69 -3.78
C LEU A 146 16.97 -1.26 -3.59
N LYS A 147 17.83 -0.36 -3.09
CA LYS A 147 17.52 1.07 -2.99
C LYS A 147 17.23 1.66 -4.36
N ALA A 148 18.08 1.40 -5.36
CA ALA A 148 17.87 1.85 -6.72
C ALA A 148 16.58 1.28 -7.33
N ALA A 149 16.28 0.00 -7.06
CA ALA A 149 15.06 -0.64 -7.57
C ALA A 149 13.76 -0.13 -6.93
N ALA A 150 13.84 0.56 -5.79
CA ALA A 150 12.69 1.20 -5.14
C ALA A 150 12.38 2.60 -5.71
N SER A 151 13.09 3.06 -6.73
CA SER A 151 12.97 4.41 -7.27
C SER A 151 11.95 4.51 -8.43
N LYS A 152 11.35 5.70 -8.61
CA LYS A 152 10.46 5.95 -9.76
C LYS A 152 11.19 5.90 -11.09
N LEU A 153 12.49 6.20 -11.10
CA LEU A 153 13.33 6.06 -12.28
C LEU A 153 13.41 4.59 -12.70
N TRP A 154 13.63 3.68 -11.75
CA TRP A 154 13.64 2.25 -12.05
C TRP A 154 12.30 1.76 -12.59
N SER A 155 11.19 2.27 -12.05
CA SER A 155 9.83 1.98 -12.55
C SER A 155 9.62 2.47 -13.98
N LEU A 156 10.08 3.69 -14.30
CA LEU A 156 10.01 4.26 -15.65
C LEU A 156 10.85 3.44 -16.65
N GLU A 157 12.09 3.11 -16.29
CA GLU A 157 12.96 2.30 -17.15
C GLU A 157 12.45 0.86 -17.31
N PHE A 158 11.78 0.32 -16.29
CA PHE A 158 11.04 -0.93 -16.42
C PHE A 158 9.89 -0.80 -17.42
N ALA A 159 9.06 0.24 -17.29
CA ALA A 159 7.93 0.49 -18.18
C ALA A 159 8.36 0.62 -19.65
N LYS A 160 9.45 1.37 -19.91
CA LYS A 160 10.04 1.51 -21.25
C LYS A 160 10.57 0.19 -21.84
N SER A 161 10.89 -0.79 -21.00
CA SER A 161 11.38 -2.11 -21.44
C SER A 161 10.29 -3.11 -21.80
N LEU A 162 9.02 -2.77 -21.58
CA LEU A 162 7.88 -3.58 -21.98
C LEU A 162 7.61 -3.44 -23.49
N ASP A 163 7.10 -4.51 -24.12
CA ASP A 163 6.68 -4.45 -25.53
C ASP A 163 5.44 -3.56 -25.67
N SER A 164 5.55 -2.52 -26.48
CA SER A 164 4.52 -1.51 -26.70
C SER A 164 3.76 -1.68 -28.03
N LYS A 165 3.89 -2.84 -28.69
CA LYS A 165 3.25 -3.07 -30.01
C LYS A 165 1.71 -3.12 -29.99
N ASP A 166 1.09 -3.24 -28.83
CA ASP A 166 -0.37 -3.20 -28.71
C ASP A 166 -0.83 -1.74 -28.60
N ASN A 167 -1.71 -1.32 -29.50
CA ASN A 167 -2.26 0.04 -29.55
C ASN A 167 -3.14 0.40 -28.33
N ASP A 168 -3.54 -0.60 -27.53
CA ASP A 168 -4.27 -0.39 -26.29
C ASP A 168 -3.35 -0.13 -25.09
N LEU A 169 -2.03 -0.18 -25.28
CA LEU A 169 -1.04 0.26 -24.31
C LEU A 169 -0.70 1.75 -24.49
N ILE A 170 -0.10 2.32 -23.46
CA ILE A 170 0.46 3.67 -23.52
C ILE A 170 1.53 3.79 -24.62
N ASP A 171 1.52 4.91 -25.33
CA ASP A 171 2.59 5.23 -26.28
C ASP A 171 3.90 5.44 -25.51
N PRO A 172 5.04 4.87 -25.96
CA PRO A 172 6.34 5.16 -25.37
C PRO A 172 6.67 6.65 -25.20
N SER A 173 6.17 7.55 -26.06
CA SER A 173 6.35 9.00 -25.88
C SER A 173 5.65 9.54 -24.63
N ASP A 174 4.50 8.96 -24.28
CA ASP A 174 3.63 9.41 -23.18
C ASP A 174 4.03 8.81 -21.82
N LEU A 175 5.01 7.89 -21.77
CA LEU A 175 5.49 7.29 -20.52
C LEU A 175 6.14 8.32 -19.57
N GLY A 176 6.76 9.36 -20.14
CA GLY A 176 7.54 10.36 -19.43
C GLY A 176 9.05 10.18 -19.57
N ILE A 177 9.80 11.17 -19.09
CA ILE A 177 11.27 11.17 -19.11
C ILE A 177 11.85 11.36 -17.71
N ALA A 178 13.10 10.92 -17.55
CA ALA A 178 13.94 11.33 -16.44
C ALA A 178 14.70 12.58 -16.85
N ALA A 179 14.40 13.70 -16.20
CA ALA A 179 15.03 14.99 -16.45
C ALA A 179 16.08 15.32 -15.38
N ASN A 180 17.24 15.81 -15.83
CA ASN A 180 18.36 16.22 -14.99
C ASN A 180 18.61 17.73 -15.04
N SER A 181 17.82 18.47 -15.81
CA SER A 181 17.91 19.93 -15.95
C SER A 181 16.53 20.53 -16.17
N LEU A 182 16.39 21.83 -15.89
CA LEU A 182 15.17 22.57 -16.23
C LEU A 182 14.92 22.59 -17.74
N ASP A 183 15.98 22.65 -18.55
CA ASP A 183 15.89 22.66 -20.01
C ASP A 183 15.32 21.35 -20.58
N GLU A 184 15.69 20.20 -20.01
CA GLU A 184 15.09 18.90 -20.37
C GLU A 184 13.59 18.86 -20.04
N ILE A 185 13.18 19.45 -18.91
CA ILE A 185 11.77 19.54 -18.51
C ILE A 185 11.00 20.42 -19.50
N LEU A 186 11.53 21.59 -19.86
CA LEU A 186 10.92 22.51 -20.81
C LEU A 186 10.82 21.88 -22.21
N THR A 187 11.88 21.21 -22.66
CA THR A 187 11.88 20.50 -23.95
C THR A 187 10.80 19.41 -23.98
N TYR A 188 10.63 18.66 -22.89
CA TYR A 188 9.56 17.67 -22.79
C TYR A 188 8.17 18.33 -22.85
N ILE A 189 7.95 19.42 -22.11
CA ILE A 189 6.68 20.15 -22.12
C ILE A 189 6.35 20.68 -23.53
N GLU A 190 7.33 21.25 -24.24
CA GLU A 190 7.15 21.83 -25.58
C GLU A 190 6.87 20.78 -26.67
N SER A 191 7.31 19.54 -26.46
CA SER A 191 7.19 18.43 -27.43
C SER A 191 5.90 17.63 -27.30
N HIS A 192 5.04 17.93 -26.33
CA HIS A 192 3.78 17.22 -26.10
C HIS A 192 2.58 18.14 -26.29
N GLU A 193 1.49 17.59 -26.84
CA GLU A 193 0.25 18.34 -27.05
C GLU A 193 -0.52 18.60 -25.73
N SER A 194 -0.16 17.93 -24.64
CA SER A 194 -0.79 18.14 -23.34
C SER A 194 -0.58 19.57 -22.84
N ASN A 195 -1.60 20.09 -22.16
CA ASN A 195 -1.55 21.39 -21.48
C ASN A 195 -1.23 21.26 -19.98
N SER A 196 -0.99 20.05 -19.48
CA SER A 196 -0.66 19.81 -18.09
C SER A 196 0.29 18.63 -17.91
N PHE A 197 1.20 18.78 -16.95
CA PHE A 197 2.29 17.84 -16.70
C PHE A 197 2.48 17.63 -15.21
N PHE A 198 2.96 16.45 -14.84
CA PHE A 198 3.42 16.17 -13.49
C PHE A 198 4.94 16.09 -13.46
N ILE A 199 5.54 16.72 -12.44
CA ILE A 199 6.96 16.59 -12.12
C ILE A 199 7.05 15.92 -10.76
N LYS A 200 7.73 14.78 -10.71
CA LYS A 200 7.82 13.90 -9.53
C LYS A 200 9.27 13.74 -9.11
N ALA A 201 9.54 13.82 -7.80
CA ALA A 201 10.83 13.41 -7.25
C ALA A 201 11.06 11.91 -7.43
N GLU A 202 12.31 11.48 -7.60
CA GLU A 202 12.68 10.08 -7.78
C GLU A 202 12.20 9.18 -6.63
N TYR A 203 12.37 9.65 -5.40
CA TYR A 203 11.88 8.99 -4.19
C TYR A 203 10.77 9.82 -3.56
N GLY A 204 9.60 9.20 -3.38
CA GLY A 204 8.42 9.83 -2.80
C GLY A 204 7.31 8.82 -2.62
N ALA A 205 6.43 9.03 -1.65
CA ALA A 205 5.34 8.10 -1.35
C ALA A 205 3.98 8.82 -1.45
N SER A 206 2.95 8.09 -1.87
CA SER A 206 1.53 8.51 -1.82
C SER A 206 1.25 9.90 -2.43
N GLY A 207 1.86 10.21 -3.58
CA GLY A 207 1.65 11.49 -4.28
C GLY A 207 2.32 12.72 -3.64
N GLN A 208 3.17 12.52 -2.62
CA GLN A 208 4.02 13.59 -2.07
C GLN A 208 5.24 13.86 -2.96
N ASN A 209 5.86 15.04 -2.79
CA ASN A 209 7.01 15.51 -3.58
C ASN A 209 6.73 15.51 -5.10
N MET A 210 5.53 15.93 -5.49
CA MET A 210 5.11 16.11 -6.87
C MET A 210 4.50 17.50 -7.04
N ILE A 211 4.75 18.13 -8.18
CA ILE A 211 4.08 19.36 -8.60
C ILE A 211 3.36 19.12 -9.92
N ARG A 212 2.30 19.90 -10.16
CA ARG A 212 1.54 19.90 -11.41
C ARG A 212 1.75 21.22 -12.14
N ILE A 213 2.26 21.14 -13.36
CA ILE A 213 2.41 22.27 -14.29
C ILE A 213 1.13 22.37 -15.12
N LYS A 214 0.62 23.58 -15.31
CA LYS A 214 -0.57 23.87 -16.12
C LYS A 214 -0.25 24.93 -17.16
N ASN A 215 -0.96 24.90 -18.28
CA ASN A 215 -0.81 25.86 -19.38
C ASN A 215 0.64 25.96 -19.88
N ASN A 216 1.39 24.86 -19.78
CA ASN A 216 2.77 24.73 -20.23
C ASN A 216 3.72 25.78 -19.64
N THR A 217 3.35 26.35 -18.48
CA THR A 217 4.07 27.45 -17.84
C THR A 217 4.54 27.01 -16.46
N ILE A 218 5.84 27.12 -16.22
CA ILE A 218 6.45 26.86 -14.91
C ILE A 218 6.49 28.17 -14.12
N GLU A 219 5.76 28.20 -13.00
CA GLU A 219 5.72 29.36 -12.12
C GLU A 219 7.03 29.54 -11.32
N PRO A 220 7.37 30.75 -10.82
CA PRO A 220 8.64 30.99 -10.14
C PRO A 220 8.89 30.12 -8.90
N ASP A 221 7.84 29.81 -8.13
CA ASP A 221 7.91 28.92 -6.98
C ASP A 221 8.15 27.46 -7.39
N GLN A 222 7.52 27.01 -8.47
CA GLN A 222 7.74 25.71 -9.09
C GLN A 222 9.16 25.58 -9.62
N ALA A 223 9.69 26.60 -10.31
CA ALA A 223 11.06 26.63 -10.78
C ALA A 223 12.06 26.56 -9.60
N GLY A 224 11.79 27.27 -8.51
CA GLY A 224 12.58 27.19 -7.28
C GLY A 224 12.61 25.78 -6.69
N TRP A 225 11.45 25.12 -6.62
CA TRP A 225 11.34 23.73 -6.16
C TRP A 225 12.09 22.75 -7.07
N ILE A 226 11.90 22.85 -8.39
CA ILE A 226 12.57 22.02 -9.41
C ILE A 226 14.08 22.14 -9.27
N ASN A 227 14.60 23.38 -9.30
CA ASN A 227 16.04 23.63 -9.20
C ASN A 227 16.63 23.13 -7.88
N ASN A 228 15.87 23.18 -6.78
CA ASN A 228 16.34 22.64 -5.52
C ASN A 228 16.39 21.11 -5.52
N MET A 229 15.41 20.43 -6.12
CA MET A 229 15.40 18.97 -6.21
C MET A 229 16.50 18.45 -7.15
N LEU A 230 16.70 19.10 -8.30
CA LEU A 230 17.72 18.73 -9.30
C LEU A 230 19.16 18.80 -8.78
N LYS A 231 19.41 19.47 -7.64
CA LYS A 231 20.74 19.44 -6.99
C LYS A 231 21.16 18.06 -6.50
N ASN A 232 20.19 17.20 -6.15
CA ASN A 232 20.45 15.96 -5.42
C ASN A 232 19.83 14.71 -6.08
N GLN A 233 18.93 14.87 -7.06
CA GLN A 233 18.23 13.76 -7.71
C GLN A 233 17.70 14.16 -9.10
N SER A 234 17.45 13.18 -9.95
CA SER A 234 16.68 13.37 -11.18
C SER A 234 15.19 13.57 -10.85
N LEU A 235 14.46 14.20 -11.77
CA LEU A 235 13.01 14.34 -11.69
C LEU A 235 12.35 13.54 -12.82
N ILE A 236 11.17 13.00 -12.56
CA ILE A 236 10.36 12.34 -13.59
C ILE A 236 9.33 13.35 -14.08
N VAL A 237 9.29 13.58 -15.39
CA VAL A 237 8.29 14.44 -16.05
C VAL A 237 7.39 13.58 -16.90
N GLU A 238 6.07 13.73 -16.74
CA GLU A 238 5.07 13.03 -17.55
C GLU A 238 3.91 13.95 -17.89
N ALA A 239 3.31 13.76 -19.07
CA ALA A 239 2.04 14.40 -19.42
C ALA A 239 0.91 13.90 -18.50
N GLU A 240 0.02 14.81 -18.12
CA GLU A 240 -1.21 14.42 -17.43
C GLU A 240 -2.15 13.69 -18.40
N LEU A 241 -2.66 12.53 -17.96
CA LEU A 241 -3.58 11.69 -18.71
C LEU A 241 -4.96 11.67 -18.03
N GLU A 242 -6.02 11.60 -18.82
CA GLU A 242 -7.41 11.51 -18.32
C GLU A 242 -7.66 10.12 -17.73
N ARG A 243 -7.37 9.96 -16.44
CA ARG A 243 -7.54 8.68 -15.73
C ARG A 243 -9.02 8.27 -15.66
N VAL A 244 -9.27 7.00 -15.96
CA VAL A 244 -10.59 6.35 -15.91
C VAL A 244 -10.66 5.34 -14.77
N LEU A 245 -9.60 4.57 -14.55
CA LEU A 245 -9.51 3.61 -13.46
C LEU A 245 -8.08 3.45 -12.98
N ASP A 246 -7.81 3.85 -11.73
CA ASP A 246 -6.57 3.49 -11.04
C ASP A 246 -6.67 2.12 -10.38
N PHE A 247 -5.61 1.33 -10.48
CA PHE A 247 -5.51 0.03 -9.84
C PHE A 247 -4.07 -0.32 -9.49
N SER A 248 -3.90 -1.38 -8.70
CA SER A 248 -2.60 -1.87 -8.29
C SER A 248 -2.58 -3.40 -8.35
N VAL A 249 -1.50 -3.94 -8.93
CA VAL A 249 -1.25 -5.38 -9.04
C VAL A 249 -0.38 -5.81 -7.86
N GLN A 250 -0.97 -6.56 -6.93
CA GLN A 250 -0.28 -7.04 -5.74
C GLN A 250 0.47 -8.33 -6.06
N CYS A 251 1.76 -8.35 -5.78
CA CYS A 251 2.64 -9.50 -6.01
C CYS A 251 3.48 -9.82 -4.78
N GLU A 252 4.09 -11.01 -4.77
CA GLU A 252 5.05 -11.42 -3.74
C GLU A 252 6.19 -12.21 -4.39
N MET A 253 7.41 -11.69 -4.26
CA MET A 253 8.62 -12.32 -4.76
C MET A 253 9.16 -13.29 -3.71
N THR A 254 9.15 -14.58 -4.05
CA THR A 254 9.77 -15.65 -3.26
C THR A 254 10.93 -16.25 -4.05
N ASP A 255 10.81 -17.52 -4.47
CA ASP A 255 11.70 -18.09 -5.48
C ASP A 255 11.29 -17.73 -6.90
N ASN A 256 10.01 -17.40 -7.08
CA ASN A 256 9.41 -16.85 -8.28
C ASN A 256 8.47 -15.71 -7.88
N LEU A 257 8.10 -14.87 -8.84
CA LEU A 257 7.14 -13.79 -8.65
C LEU A 257 5.73 -14.36 -8.71
N LYS A 258 4.96 -14.15 -7.64
CA LYS A 258 3.58 -14.61 -7.55
C LYS A 258 2.64 -13.43 -7.65
N LEU A 259 1.73 -13.48 -8.61
CA LEU A 259 0.55 -12.62 -8.62
C LEU A 259 -0.35 -13.00 -7.46
N ILE A 260 -0.78 -12.01 -6.68
CA ILE A 260 -1.61 -12.21 -5.49
C ILE A 260 -3.03 -11.74 -5.77
N ALA A 261 -3.18 -10.50 -6.27
CA ALA A 261 -4.48 -9.93 -6.56
C ALA A 261 -4.36 -8.64 -7.37
N TYR A 262 -5.49 -8.22 -7.94
CA TYR A 262 -5.69 -6.86 -8.45
C TYR A 262 -6.61 -6.12 -7.49
N THR A 263 -6.25 -4.89 -7.14
CA THR A 263 -7.06 -3.99 -6.30
C THR A 263 -7.28 -2.68 -7.02
N ARG A 264 -8.47 -2.10 -6.92
CA ARG A 264 -8.68 -0.74 -7.44
C ARG A 264 -8.19 0.27 -6.41
N LEU A 265 -7.66 1.38 -6.89
CA LEU A 265 -7.23 2.51 -6.08
C LEU A 265 -8.26 3.62 -6.23
N LYS A 266 -8.64 4.24 -5.11
CA LYS A 266 -9.37 5.49 -5.14
C LYS A 266 -8.40 6.62 -4.88
N THR A 267 -8.41 7.62 -5.76
CA THR A 267 -7.60 8.83 -5.61
C THR A 267 -8.48 10.07 -5.69
N ASP A 268 -8.02 11.17 -5.09
CA ASP A 268 -8.68 12.47 -5.24
C ASP A 268 -8.32 13.12 -6.60
N GLN A 269 -8.88 14.29 -6.89
CA GLN A 269 -8.59 15.05 -8.12
C GLN A 269 -7.13 15.51 -8.26
N ARG A 270 -6.34 15.41 -7.19
CA ARG A 270 -4.89 15.71 -7.18
C ARG A 270 -4.05 14.44 -7.28
N GLY A 271 -4.67 13.27 -7.43
CA GLY A 271 -4.00 11.97 -7.49
C GLY A 271 -3.56 11.45 -6.12
N GLN A 272 -4.01 12.03 -5.00
CA GLN A 272 -3.69 11.55 -3.67
C GLN A 272 -4.53 10.33 -3.33
N TYR A 273 -3.89 9.33 -2.71
CA TYR A 273 -4.54 8.10 -2.27
C TYR A 273 -5.67 8.38 -1.26
N MET A 274 -6.87 7.86 -1.54
CA MET A 274 -8.04 7.95 -0.67
C MET A 274 -8.41 6.60 -0.05
N GLY A 275 -8.24 5.50 -0.79
CA GLY A 275 -8.62 4.18 -0.33
C GLY A 275 -8.30 3.07 -1.34
N SER A 276 -8.44 1.82 -0.89
CA SER A 276 -8.21 0.61 -1.69
C SER A 276 -9.48 -0.22 -1.74
N ILE A 277 -9.89 -0.64 -2.93
CA ILE A 277 -11.09 -1.45 -3.15
C ILE A 277 -10.68 -2.86 -3.54
N CYS A 278 -11.26 -3.85 -2.85
CA CYS A 278 -11.04 -5.28 -3.07
C CYS A 278 -12.36 -6.02 -3.34
N GLY A 279 -12.26 -7.25 -3.84
CA GLY A 279 -13.39 -8.06 -4.29
C GLY A 279 -13.30 -8.32 -5.80
N ARG A 280 -14.44 -8.36 -6.48
CA ARG A 280 -14.46 -8.54 -7.94
C ARG A 280 -13.94 -7.29 -8.64
N PHE A 281 -12.83 -7.41 -9.37
CA PHE A 281 -12.08 -6.29 -9.93
C PHE A 281 -12.93 -5.31 -10.76
N ALA A 282 -13.81 -5.83 -11.64
CA ALA A 282 -14.60 -5.03 -12.55
C ALA A 282 -16.02 -4.68 -12.04
N HIS A 283 -16.34 -5.01 -10.79
CA HIS A 283 -17.68 -4.77 -10.23
C HIS A 283 -17.97 -3.28 -10.06
N GLY A 284 -19.13 -2.83 -10.53
CA GLY A 284 -19.55 -1.43 -10.43
C GLY A 284 -18.78 -0.48 -11.36
N LEU A 285 -18.01 -1.00 -12.32
CA LEU A 285 -17.42 -0.20 -13.39
C LEU A 285 -18.43 0.04 -14.52
N ASP A 286 -18.25 1.12 -15.26
CA ASP A 286 -19.05 1.41 -16.45
C ASP A 286 -18.79 0.40 -17.58
N GLU A 287 -19.73 0.30 -18.52
CA GLU A 287 -19.68 -0.67 -19.60
C GLU A 287 -18.43 -0.50 -20.48
N GLN A 288 -18.01 0.73 -20.77
CA GLN A 288 -16.84 0.97 -21.62
C GLN A 288 -15.56 0.44 -20.96
N THR A 289 -15.38 0.69 -19.66
CA THR A 289 -14.23 0.19 -18.90
C THR A 289 -14.26 -1.34 -18.78
N VAL A 290 -15.42 -1.95 -18.54
CA VAL A 290 -15.55 -3.43 -18.50
C VAL A 290 -15.22 -4.04 -19.86
N GLN A 291 -15.76 -3.48 -20.94
CA GLN A 291 -15.48 -3.93 -22.30
C GLN A 291 -14.00 -3.77 -22.65
N PHE A 292 -13.37 -2.68 -22.23
CA PHE A 292 -11.92 -2.55 -22.37
C PHE A 292 -11.20 -3.66 -21.61
N ILE A 293 -11.43 -3.86 -20.31
CA ILE A 293 -10.71 -4.88 -19.50
C ILE A 293 -10.85 -6.31 -20.09
N TYR A 294 -12.04 -6.68 -20.56
CA TYR A 294 -12.31 -8.05 -20.99
C TYR A 294 -12.22 -8.28 -22.50
N LYS A 295 -12.45 -7.27 -23.34
CA LYS A 295 -12.60 -7.39 -24.80
C LYS A 295 -13.57 -8.52 -25.21
N GLY A 296 -14.65 -8.70 -24.45
CA GLY A 296 -15.62 -9.79 -24.64
C GLY A 296 -15.09 -11.21 -24.36
N GLN A 297 -13.89 -11.36 -23.81
CA GLN A 297 -13.26 -12.65 -23.50
C GLN A 297 -13.53 -13.10 -22.06
N ARG A 298 -13.44 -14.42 -21.82
CA ARG A 298 -13.58 -14.99 -20.47
C ARG A 298 -12.41 -14.62 -19.56
N LYS A 299 -11.18 -14.65 -20.08
CA LYS A 299 -9.99 -14.14 -19.41
C LYS A 299 -9.79 -12.71 -19.88
N ALA A 300 -9.71 -11.76 -18.95
CA ALA A 300 -9.44 -10.37 -19.29
C ALA A 300 -8.05 -10.25 -19.92
N TRP A 301 -7.96 -9.64 -21.11
CA TRP A 301 -6.67 -9.44 -21.80
C TRP A 301 -5.70 -8.62 -20.95
N LEU A 302 -6.22 -7.68 -20.14
CA LEU A 302 -5.39 -6.90 -19.21
C LEU A 302 -4.64 -7.83 -18.26
N MET A 303 -5.35 -8.82 -17.69
CA MET A 303 -4.75 -9.78 -16.77
C MET A 303 -3.76 -10.71 -17.49
N ASP A 304 -4.10 -11.11 -18.72
CA ASP A 304 -3.22 -11.93 -19.57
C ASP A 304 -1.93 -11.20 -19.95
N TYR A 305 -2.00 -9.89 -20.22
CA TYR A 305 -0.84 -9.05 -20.49
C TYR A 305 0.11 -8.98 -19.28
N TYR A 306 -0.42 -8.81 -18.07
CA TYR A 306 0.41 -8.86 -16.87
C TYR A 306 1.06 -10.24 -16.69
N GLU A 307 0.28 -11.32 -16.81
CA GLU A 307 0.79 -12.69 -16.60
C GLU A 307 1.81 -13.11 -17.67
N SER A 308 1.66 -12.67 -18.92
CA SER A 308 2.50 -13.11 -20.04
C SER A 308 3.67 -12.17 -20.37
N GLN A 309 3.55 -10.86 -20.10
CA GLN A 309 4.57 -9.86 -20.47
C GLN A 309 5.19 -9.20 -19.24
N VAL A 310 4.37 -8.60 -18.37
CA VAL A 310 4.87 -7.73 -17.29
C VAL A 310 5.55 -8.54 -16.20
N LEU A 311 4.88 -9.54 -15.63
CA LEU A 311 5.38 -10.30 -14.49
C LEU A 311 6.62 -11.15 -14.82
N PRO A 312 6.72 -11.83 -15.98
CA PRO A 312 7.94 -12.58 -16.32
C PRO A 312 9.18 -11.68 -16.47
N LEU A 313 9.05 -10.52 -17.11
CA LEU A 313 10.15 -9.57 -17.24
C LEU A 313 10.55 -8.98 -15.87
N LEU A 314 9.55 -8.66 -15.04
CA LEU A 314 9.77 -8.16 -13.70
C LEU A 314 10.49 -9.19 -12.82
N GLU A 315 10.05 -10.46 -12.86
CA GLU A 315 10.68 -11.56 -12.14
C GLU A 315 12.17 -11.66 -12.46
N MET A 316 12.56 -11.62 -13.74
CA MET A 316 13.97 -11.67 -14.14
C MET A 316 14.79 -10.53 -13.53
N LYS A 317 14.25 -9.30 -13.52
CA LYS A 317 14.94 -8.14 -12.93
C LYS A 317 15.04 -8.25 -11.41
N LEU A 318 13.99 -8.72 -10.74
CA LEU A 318 13.97 -8.92 -9.28
C LEU A 318 14.92 -10.05 -8.84
N LEU A 319 15.01 -11.14 -9.60
CA LEU A 319 15.98 -12.22 -9.35
C LEU A 319 17.42 -11.72 -9.43
N LYS A 320 17.72 -10.84 -10.41
CA LYS A 320 19.07 -10.27 -10.59
C LYS A 320 19.54 -9.49 -9.36
N ILE A 321 18.64 -8.72 -8.74
CA ILE A 321 18.92 -7.95 -7.52
C ILE A 321 18.61 -8.75 -6.23
N LYS A 322 18.30 -10.04 -6.36
CA LYS A 322 17.97 -10.96 -5.26
C LYS A 322 16.85 -10.47 -4.34
N TYR A 323 15.93 -9.67 -4.88
CA TYR A 323 14.81 -9.14 -4.11
C TYR A 323 13.88 -10.27 -3.65
N ARG A 324 13.44 -10.21 -2.39
CA ARG A 324 12.45 -11.11 -1.80
C ARG A 324 11.53 -10.30 -0.92
N GLY A 325 10.23 -10.37 -1.19
CA GLY A 325 9.25 -9.59 -0.47
C GLY A 325 8.02 -9.23 -1.28
N PRO A 326 7.09 -8.51 -0.65
CA PRO A 326 5.87 -8.02 -1.27
C PRO A 326 6.16 -6.85 -2.21
N LEU A 327 5.44 -6.76 -3.33
CA LEU A 327 5.48 -5.57 -4.17
C LEU A 327 4.12 -5.24 -4.77
N GLY A 328 3.89 -3.97 -5.06
CA GLY A 328 2.71 -3.48 -5.76
C GLY A 328 3.11 -2.76 -7.04
N ILE A 329 2.44 -3.06 -8.16
CA ILE A 329 2.58 -2.33 -9.42
C ILE A 329 1.37 -1.43 -9.57
N ASP A 330 1.56 -0.12 -9.43
CA ASP A 330 0.48 0.85 -9.64
C ASP A 330 0.32 1.11 -11.14
N ALA A 331 -0.92 1.16 -11.59
CA ALA A 331 -1.30 1.24 -13.00
C ALA A 331 -2.63 1.98 -13.15
N PHE A 332 -2.93 2.44 -14.36
CA PHE A 332 -4.27 2.97 -14.63
C PHE A 332 -4.70 2.76 -16.09
N ILE A 333 -6.03 2.72 -16.26
CA ILE A 333 -6.69 2.91 -17.54
C ILE A 333 -6.96 4.40 -17.70
N TYR A 334 -6.67 4.95 -18.87
CA TYR A 334 -6.92 6.35 -19.20
C TYR A 334 -7.59 6.50 -20.55
N ARG A 335 -8.12 7.69 -20.81
CA ARG A 335 -8.73 8.08 -22.07
C ARG A 335 -7.78 8.96 -22.88
N GLN A 336 -7.67 8.67 -24.17
CA GLN A 336 -6.95 9.47 -25.15
C GLN A 336 -7.72 9.39 -26.47
N ASP A 337 -8.08 10.54 -27.03
CA ASP A 337 -8.85 10.64 -28.29
C ASP A 337 -10.13 9.79 -28.29
N GLY A 338 -10.83 9.78 -27.15
CA GLY A 338 -12.06 9.02 -26.95
C GLY A 338 -11.87 7.50 -26.73
N ARG A 339 -10.65 6.97 -26.87
CA ARG A 339 -10.31 5.56 -26.67
C ARG A 339 -9.69 5.33 -25.30
N LEU A 340 -9.93 4.13 -24.75
CA LEU A 340 -9.26 3.70 -23.53
C LEU A 340 -7.92 3.07 -23.86
N LYS A 341 -6.92 3.34 -23.01
CA LYS A 341 -5.57 2.79 -23.07
C LYS A 341 -5.08 2.43 -21.68
N LEU A 342 -4.07 1.56 -21.60
CA LEU A 342 -3.47 1.08 -20.36
C LEU A 342 -2.06 1.64 -20.16
N LYS A 343 -1.85 2.42 -19.09
CA LYS A 343 -0.51 2.67 -18.53
C LYS A 343 -0.21 1.56 -17.52
N ALA A 344 0.43 0.49 -17.99
CA ALA A 344 0.59 -0.76 -17.23
C ALA A 344 1.52 -0.64 -16.01
N VAL A 345 2.43 0.34 -16.02
CA VAL A 345 3.35 0.62 -14.92
C VAL A 345 3.46 2.12 -14.75
N VAL A 346 3.01 2.61 -13.60
CA VAL A 346 3.22 3.97 -13.11
C VAL A 346 4.35 3.97 -12.09
N GLU A 347 4.29 3.06 -11.14
CA GLU A 347 5.26 2.91 -10.05
C GLU A 347 5.29 1.46 -9.59
N ILE A 348 6.48 0.95 -9.28
CA ILE A 348 6.67 -0.36 -8.65
C ILE A 348 7.15 -0.11 -7.23
N ASN A 349 6.28 -0.43 -6.27
CA ASN A 349 6.53 -0.28 -4.85
C ASN A 349 7.06 -1.59 -4.29
N LEU A 350 8.34 -1.68 -3.93
CA LEU A 350 8.97 -2.88 -3.33
C LEU A 350 8.64 -3.07 -1.84
N ARG A 351 7.35 -2.98 -1.51
CA ARG A 351 6.81 -3.02 -0.16
C ARG A 351 5.39 -3.57 -0.12
N TYR A 352 4.92 -3.87 1.09
CA TYR A 352 3.49 -3.99 1.32
C TYR A 352 2.79 -2.67 0.99
N THR A 353 1.54 -2.78 0.55
CA THR A 353 0.70 -1.65 0.16
C THR A 353 -0.65 -1.74 0.87
N MET A 354 -1.39 -0.64 0.91
CA MET A 354 -2.77 -0.66 1.40
C MET A 354 -3.67 -1.54 0.52
N GLY A 355 -3.36 -1.65 -0.78
CA GLY A 355 -4.00 -2.63 -1.66
C GLY A 355 -3.78 -4.05 -1.15
N ARG A 356 -2.55 -4.41 -0.76
CA ARG A 356 -2.27 -5.73 -0.18
C ARG A 356 -3.00 -5.95 1.15
N VAL A 357 -3.08 -4.94 2.02
CA VAL A 357 -3.87 -5.02 3.26
C VAL A 357 -5.36 -5.24 2.94
N ALA A 358 -5.92 -4.51 1.98
CA ALA A 358 -7.31 -4.68 1.55
C ALA A 358 -7.58 -6.09 1.02
N VAL A 359 -6.64 -6.70 0.29
CA VAL A 359 -6.74 -8.10 -0.16
C VAL A 359 -6.83 -9.07 1.01
N GLU A 360 -5.99 -8.89 2.03
CA GLU A 360 -5.99 -9.77 3.20
C GLU A 360 -7.26 -9.58 4.03
N LEU A 361 -7.73 -8.34 4.22
CA LEU A 361 -9.02 -8.05 4.86
C LEU A 361 -10.19 -8.66 4.08
N GLY A 362 -10.14 -8.59 2.75
CA GLY A 362 -11.15 -9.16 1.85
C GLY A 362 -11.34 -10.67 2.02
N LYS A 363 -10.36 -11.40 2.58
CA LYS A 363 -10.52 -12.82 2.93
C LYS A 363 -11.55 -13.04 4.03
N GLN A 364 -11.82 -12.04 4.87
CA GLN A 364 -12.81 -12.10 5.95
C GLN A 364 -14.21 -11.63 5.54
N MET A 365 -14.32 -11.10 4.32
CA MET A 365 -15.57 -10.69 3.69
C MET A 365 -16.21 -11.84 2.90
N ASN A 366 -17.54 -11.83 2.75
CA ASN A 366 -18.24 -12.72 1.83
C ASN A 366 -17.83 -12.42 0.36
N SER A 367 -17.44 -13.45 -0.39
CA SER A 367 -16.92 -13.31 -1.79
C SER A 367 -17.85 -12.63 -2.80
N LYS A 368 -19.15 -12.47 -2.49
CA LYS A 368 -20.12 -11.73 -3.32
C LYS A 368 -20.18 -10.23 -2.98
N ARG A 369 -19.34 -9.76 -2.07
CA ARG A 369 -19.29 -8.37 -1.61
C ARG A 369 -18.04 -7.67 -2.15
N ILE A 370 -18.09 -6.36 -2.06
CA ILE A 370 -16.94 -5.48 -2.28
C ILE A 370 -16.54 -4.93 -0.92
N GLY A 371 -15.23 -4.73 -0.73
CA GLY A 371 -14.65 -4.15 0.46
C GLY A 371 -13.85 -2.92 0.10
N ILE A 372 -13.96 -1.86 0.91
CA ILE A 372 -13.17 -0.64 0.74
C ILE A 372 -12.43 -0.31 2.03
N LEU A 373 -11.10 -0.21 1.92
CA LEU A 373 -10.22 0.27 2.97
C LEU A 373 -10.05 1.78 2.81
N GLU A 374 -10.35 2.54 3.85
CA GLU A 374 -10.22 4.00 3.85
C GLU A 374 -9.45 4.47 5.08
N ILE A 375 -8.58 5.46 4.90
CA ILE A 375 -7.93 6.18 6.00
C ILE A 375 -8.62 7.53 6.16
N LEU A 376 -9.17 7.78 7.33
CA LEU A 376 -9.89 9.00 7.68
C LEU A 376 -9.04 9.82 8.64
N ASN A 377 -8.89 11.10 8.34
CA ASN A 377 -8.21 12.05 9.21
C ASN A 377 -9.23 12.69 10.16
N LYS A 378 -8.85 12.92 11.41
CA LYS A 378 -9.67 13.59 12.44
C LYS A 378 -10.28 14.92 11.97
N LYS A 379 -9.59 15.67 11.11
CA LYS A 379 -10.09 16.92 10.52
C LYS A 379 -11.38 16.74 9.72
N GLN A 380 -11.72 15.52 9.32
CA GLN A 380 -12.93 15.19 8.56
C GLN A 380 -14.15 14.96 9.47
N PHE A 381 -14.00 14.94 10.80
CA PHE A 381 -15.10 14.58 11.72
C PHE A 381 -15.90 15.76 12.26
N ASN A 382 -15.88 16.92 11.58
CA ASN A 382 -16.68 18.11 11.94
C ASN A 382 -16.57 18.55 13.42
N GLY A 383 -15.39 18.37 14.02
CA GLY A 383 -15.12 18.74 15.41
C GLY A 383 -15.43 17.64 16.44
N ASP A 384 -16.00 16.50 16.04
CA ASP A 384 -16.13 15.35 16.92
C ASP A 384 -14.76 14.84 17.36
N SER A 385 -14.70 14.29 18.59
CA SER A 385 -13.54 13.53 19.02
C SER A 385 -13.45 12.20 18.25
N MET A 386 -12.27 11.58 18.25
CA MET A 386 -12.03 10.31 17.58
C MET A 386 -13.04 9.23 18.01
N LEU A 387 -13.27 9.14 19.33
CA LEU A 387 -14.18 8.17 19.91
C LEU A 387 -15.63 8.44 19.52
N VAL A 388 -16.07 9.70 19.57
CA VAL A 388 -17.44 10.08 19.18
C VAL A 388 -17.69 9.81 17.70
N ALA A 389 -16.74 10.18 16.83
CA ALA A 389 -16.84 9.94 15.40
C ALA A 389 -16.95 8.44 15.08
N THR A 390 -16.08 7.62 15.70
CA THR A 390 -16.07 6.16 15.48
C THR A 390 -17.29 5.45 16.06
N GLU A 391 -17.85 5.92 17.19
CA GLU A 391 -19.14 5.45 17.69
C GLU A 391 -20.29 5.73 16.71
N LYS A 392 -20.31 6.91 16.08
CA LYS A 392 -21.29 7.24 15.03
C LYS A 392 -21.15 6.31 13.83
N ILE A 393 -19.93 6.04 13.37
CA ILE A 393 -19.65 5.09 12.29
C ILE A 393 -20.19 3.70 12.65
N ALA A 394 -19.86 3.19 13.84
CA ALA A 394 -20.27 1.85 14.28
C ALA A 394 -21.79 1.70 14.41
N ARG A 395 -22.50 2.76 14.83
CA ARG A 395 -23.98 2.78 14.91
C ARG A 395 -24.62 2.85 13.52
N GLN A 396 -24.04 3.65 12.62
CA GLN A 396 -24.58 3.86 11.28
C GLN A 396 -24.34 2.65 10.36
N PHE A 397 -23.20 1.96 10.53
CA PHE A 397 -22.76 0.86 9.68
C PHE A 397 -22.42 -0.39 10.51
N PRO A 398 -23.40 -0.98 11.21
CA PRO A 398 -23.16 -2.14 12.07
C PRO A 398 -22.69 -3.35 11.27
N LEU A 399 -21.83 -4.18 11.89
CA LEU A 399 -21.34 -5.40 11.28
C LEU A 399 -22.43 -6.47 11.24
N GLU A 400 -22.67 -7.00 10.05
CA GLU A 400 -23.51 -8.18 9.82
C GLU A 400 -22.59 -9.36 9.48
N ILE A 401 -22.47 -10.33 10.40
CA ILE A 401 -21.66 -11.54 10.20
C ILE A 401 -22.61 -12.69 9.87
N HIS A 402 -22.28 -13.46 8.82
CA HIS A 402 -23.12 -14.60 8.42
C HIS A 402 -22.88 -15.80 9.34
N GLU A 403 -23.94 -16.24 10.02
CA GLU A 403 -23.92 -17.43 10.88
C GLU A 403 -23.41 -18.67 10.12
N GLY A 404 -22.48 -19.41 10.71
CA GLY A 404 -21.90 -20.63 10.13
C GLY A 404 -20.65 -20.44 9.27
N THR A 405 -20.41 -19.27 8.66
CA THR A 405 -19.14 -18.99 7.93
C THR A 405 -18.22 -18.03 8.66
N GLU A 406 -18.76 -17.32 9.65
CA GLU A 406 -18.08 -16.23 10.37
C GLU A 406 -17.59 -15.09 9.45
N LYS A 407 -17.99 -15.08 8.16
CA LYS A 407 -17.62 -14.02 7.21
C LYS A 407 -18.52 -12.81 7.35
N ILE A 408 -17.91 -11.64 7.20
CA ILE A 408 -18.62 -10.36 7.23
C ILE A 408 -19.38 -10.17 5.92
N ASN A 409 -20.69 -9.95 6.03
CA ASN A 409 -21.60 -9.76 4.91
C ASN A 409 -21.81 -8.28 4.57
N ARG A 410 -21.83 -7.41 5.59
CA ARG A 410 -22.04 -5.95 5.46
C ARG A 410 -21.53 -5.23 6.71
N GLY A 411 -21.27 -3.93 6.60
CA GLY A 411 -20.94 -3.03 7.71
C GLY A 411 -19.53 -2.47 7.62
N THR A 412 -19.11 -1.75 8.65
CA THR A 412 -17.77 -1.14 8.71
C THR A 412 -16.98 -1.66 9.91
N VAL A 413 -15.78 -2.19 9.63
CA VAL A 413 -14.81 -2.56 10.66
C VAL A 413 -13.91 -1.36 10.95
N LEU A 414 -13.75 -1.02 12.23
CA LEU A 414 -12.72 -0.09 12.69
C LEU A 414 -11.41 -0.86 12.84
N LEU A 415 -10.42 -0.59 12.00
CA LEU A 415 -9.22 -1.44 11.92
C LEU A 415 -8.22 -1.13 13.04
N ASN A 416 -8.05 0.15 13.38
CA ASN A 416 -7.18 0.61 14.47
C ASN A 416 -7.98 1.07 15.69
N ASP A 417 -7.34 1.06 16.86
CA ASP A 417 -7.98 1.30 18.16
C ASP A 417 -8.41 2.76 18.33
N PRO A 418 -9.73 3.06 18.32
CA PRO A 418 -10.21 4.44 18.41
C PRO A 418 -9.94 5.11 19.75
N SER A 419 -9.73 4.33 20.82
CA SER A 419 -9.43 4.86 22.16
C SER A 419 -7.99 5.39 22.27
N GLN A 420 -7.12 4.97 21.35
CA GLN A 420 -5.71 5.33 21.36
C GLN A 420 -5.30 6.18 20.15
N ALA A 421 -6.07 6.16 19.06
CA ALA A 421 -5.77 6.89 17.85
C ALA A 421 -5.80 8.43 18.05
N GLU A 422 -4.77 9.11 17.56
CA GLU A 422 -4.63 10.57 17.73
C GLU A 422 -5.23 11.35 16.56
N ASN A 423 -4.92 10.95 15.34
CA ASN A 423 -5.20 11.73 14.12
C ASN A 423 -5.84 10.92 12.99
N PHE A 424 -5.69 9.60 12.95
CA PHE A 424 -6.16 8.76 11.86
C PHE A 424 -6.94 7.54 12.33
N ILE A 425 -8.04 7.24 11.62
CA ILE A 425 -8.77 5.98 11.74
C ILE A 425 -8.79 5.31 10.39
N CYS A 426 -8.44 4.03 10.36
CA CYS A 426 -8.58 3.20 9.19
C CYS A 426 -9.86 2.36 9.32
N THR A 427 -10.66 2.34 8.27
CA THR A 427 -11.93 1.61 8.22
C THR A 427 -11.91 0.62 7.08
N PHE A 428 -12.61 -0.51 7.25
CA PHE A 428 -12.91 -1.45 6.17
C PHE A 428 -14.41 -1.63 6.05
N SER A 429 -15.00 -1.00 5.03
CA SER A 429 -16.44 -1.04 4.78
C SER A 429 -16.77 -2.11 3.76
N ILE A 430 -17.81 -2.91 4.03
CA ILE A 430 -18.22 -4.07 3.24
C ILE A 430 -19.68 -3.89 2.79
N GLY A 431 -19.93 -4.12 1.50
CA GLY A 431 -21.24 -3.89 0.90
C GLY A 431 -21.47 -4.62 -0.42
N THR A 432 -22.67 -4.43 -0.98
CA THR A 432 -23.08 -4.98 -2.29
C THR A 432 -22.61 -4.12 -3.45
N ASP A 433 -22.51 -2.81 -3.22
CA ASP A 433 -22.09 -1.85 -4.22
C ASP A 433 -21.40 -0.68 -3.53
N PHE A 434 -20.32 -0.24 -4.14
CA PHE A 434 -19.68 1.04 -3.90
C PHE A 434 -19.44 1.58 -5.29
N SER A 435 -20.17 2.62 -5.70
CA SER A 435 -19.75 3.33 -6.90
C SER A 435 -18.33 3.83 -6.64
N VAL A 436 -17.48 3.86 -7.68
CA VAL A 436 -16.09 4.36 -7.54
C VAL A 436 -16.08 5.77 -6.93
N ASP A 437 -17.18 6.51 -7.09
CA ASP A 437 -17.35 7.89 -6.64
C ASP A 437 -17.99 8.04 -5.25
N SER A 438 -18.87 7.14 -4.79
CA SER A 438 -19.58 7.27 -3.49
C SER A 438 -18.95 6.42 -2.38
N LEU A 439 -18.62 7.04 -1.24
CA LEU A 439 -18.03 6.38 -0.06
C LEU A 439 -19.05 6.30 1.07
N PRO A 440 -19.25 5.14 1.72
CA PRO A 440 -20.21 5.05 2.82
C PRO A 440 -19.79 5.89 4.03
N VAL A 441 -18.49 5.91 4.38
CA VAL A 441 -18.02 6.50 5.65
C VAL A 441 -17.45 7.89 5.46
N ARG A 442 -16.65 8.12 4.42
CA ARG A 442 -16.07 9.46 4.20
C ARG A 442 -17.15 10.49 3.86
N ASP A 443 -18.20 10.12 3.14
CA ASP A 443 -19.29 11.03 2.80
C ASP A 443 -20.27 11.24 3.96
N PHE A 444 -20.29 10.32 4.95
CA PHE A 444 -21.15 10.43 6.13
C PHE A 444 -20.89 11.70 6.94
N PHE A 445 -19.63 12.17 7.01
CA PHE A 445 -19.29 13.42 7.69
C PHE A 445 -19.33 14.65 6.77
N ASN A 446 -19.61 14.49 5.48
CA ASN A 446 -19.79 15.62 4.56
C ASN A 446 -21.27 16.07 4.47
N GLN A 447 -22.17 15.31 5.09
CA GLN A 447 -23.61 15.59 5.23
C GLN A 447 -23.87 16.27 6.58
#